data_AF-A0A449B3T5-F1
#
_entry.id   AF-A0A449B3T5-F1
#
_cell.length_a   1.000
_cell.length_b   1.000
_cell.length_c   1.000
_cell.angle_alpha   90.00
_cell.angle_beta   90.00
_cell.angle_gamma   90.00
#
_symmetry.space_group_name_H-M   'P 1'
#
loop_
_entity.id
_entity.type
_entity.pdbx_description
1 polymer ?
#
loop_
_entity_poly.entity_id
_entity_poly.type
_entity_poly.pdbx_seq_one_letter_code
_entity_poly.pdbx_strand_id
1 'polypeptide(L)'
;MNFNEELISNIDKNKIEKIISYSKKKWLAYILLFSGIVMILSILISFIAIIVKNEYKTLQIVFLSLNGFFLLFWMLYYAHLLQLVSTSFVLSRALENEENPWRSYKPHYVFLKIQTWSSFYAFNLFKKKKNRLSKNEKMLLTRYLWSLKGIEEISFKY
;
A
#
# COMPACT_ATOMS: atom_id res chain seq x y z
N MET A 1 -13.42 23.78 -12.68
CA MET A 1 -12.53 22.95 -11.86
C MET A 1 -13.33 21.73 -11.48
N ASN A 2 -12.85 20.52 -11.76
CA ASN A 2 -13.61 19.30 -11.44
C ASN A 2 -13.75 19.22 -9.90
N PHE A 3 -14.90 18.80 -9.36
CA PHE A 3 -15.13 18.60 -7.91
C PHE A 3 -13.99 17.79 -7.24
N ASN A 4 -13.38 16.91 -8.03
CA ASN A 4 -12.24 16.09 -7.67
C ASN A 4 -10.93 16.88 -7.45
N GLU A 5 -10.67 17.95 -8.20
CA GLU A 5 -9.47 18.79 -8.02
C GLU A 5 -9.57 19.70 -6.79
N GLU A 6 -10.79 20.12 -6.44
CA GLU A 6 -11.07 20.96 -5.27
C GLU A 6 -10.90 20.19 -3.95
N LEU A 7 -11.12 18.87 -3.96
CA LEU A 7 -10.84 18.01 -2.80
C LEU A 7 -9.34 17.95 -2.45
N ILE A 8 -8.46 18.04 -3.46
CA ILE A 8 -7.02 17.97 -3.28
C ILE A 8 -6.40 19.35 -3.02
N SER A 9 -7.00 20.44 -3.53
CA SER A 9 -6.48 21.80 -3.34
C SER A 9 -6.34 22.20 -1.87
N ASN A 10 -7.12 21.56 -0.98
CA ASN A 10 -7.08 21.73 0.47
C ASN A 10 -5.93 21.00 1.18
N ILE A 11 -5.06 20.30 0.44
CA ILE A 11 -3.92 19.55 0.97
C ILE A 11 -2.63 20.20 0.49
N ASP A 12 -1.62 20.29 1.37
CA ASP A 12 -0.31 20.81 1.01
C ASP A 12 0.27 20.04 -0.18
N LYS A 13 0.49 20.77 -1.28
CA LYS A 13 1.03 20.27 -2.55
C LYS A 13 2.33 19.47 -2.34
N ASN A 14 3.18 19.89 -1.41
CA ASN A 14 4.43 19.19 -1.11
C ASN A 14 4.21 17.78 -0.55
N LYS A 15 3.10 17.54 0.16
CA LYS A 15 2.76 16.20 0.67
C LYS A 15 2.29 15.31 -0.46
N ILE A 16 1.43 15.82 -1.34
CA ILE A 16 0.92 15.12 -2.52
C ILE A 16 2.07 14.73 -3.46
N GLU A 17 2.95 15.68 -3.78
CA GLU A 17 4.14 15.43 -4.61
C GLU A 17 5.04 14.36 -3.99
N LYS A 18 5.21 14.36 -2.66
CA LYS A 18 5.96 13.31 -1.97
C LYS A 18 5.29 11.94 -2.08
N ILE A 19 3.96 11.84 -2.03
CA ILE A 19 3.24 10.58 -2.25
C ILE A 19 3.45 10.10 -3.68
N ILE A 20 3.28 10.99 -4.67
CA ILE A 20 3.48 10.69 -6.09
C ILE A 20 4.92 10.29 -6.38
N SER A 21 5.90 10.85 -5.67
CA SER A 21 7.31 10.51 -5.90
C SER A 21 7.64 9.01 -5.76
N TYR A 22 6.80 8.24 -5.06
CA TYR A 22 6.96 6.79 -4.94
C TYR A 22 6.65 6.05 -6.26
N SER A 23 5.78 6.58 -7.14
CA SER A 23 5.49 6.00 -8.46
C SER A 23 6.69 6.13 -9.41
N LYS A 24 7.43 7.23 -9.27
CA LYS A 24 8.64 7.52 -10.06
C LYS A 24 9.81 6.61 -9.67
N LYS A 25 9.80 6.04 -8.46
CA LYS A 25 10.83 5.12 -7.96
C LYS A 25 10.53 3.69 -8.38
N LYS A 26 10.61 3.40 -9.68
CA LYS A 26 10.39 2.05 -10.23
C LYS A 26 11.25 0.98 -9.55
N TRP A 27 12.50 1.30 -9.22
CA TRP A 27 13.40 0.41 -8.48
C TRP A 27 12.82 -0.03 -7.14
N LEU A 28 12.10 0.84 -6.42
CA LEU A 28 11.47 0.51 -5.14
C LEU A 28 10.34 -0.51 -5.37
N ALA A 29 9.54 -0.33 -6.43
CA ALA A 29 8.51 -1.30 -6.78
C ALA A 29 9.11 -2.68 -7.12
N TYR A 30 10.21 -2.71 -7.88
CA TYR A 30 10.91 -3.96 -8.21
C TYR A 30 11.52 -4.63 -6.98
N ILE A 31 12.20 -3.88 -6.12
CA ILE A 31 12.78 -4.42 -4.88
C ILE A 31 11.69 -4.98 -3.99
N LEU A 32 10.58 -4.25 -3.83
CA LEU A 32 9.43 -4.76 -3.10
C LEU A 32 9.00 -6.08 -3.74
N LEU A 33 8.48 -6.07 -4.98
CA LEU A 33 8.00 -7.27 -5.66
C LEU A 33 8.97 -8.47 -5.58
N PHE A 34 10.26 -8.25 -5.84
CA PHE A 34 11.30 -9.28 -5.75
C PHE A 34 11.42 -9.84 -4.33
N SER A 35 11.53 -8.99 -3.31
CA SER A 35 11.60 -9.44 -1.91
C SER A 35 10.33 -10.17 -1.46
N GLY A 36 9.16 -9.78 -1.98
CA GLY A 36 7.91 -10.51 -1.76
C GLY A 36 7.95 -11.93 -2.35
N ILE A 37 8.48 -12.10 -3.56
CA ILE A 37 8.66 -13.42 -4.19
C ILE A 37 9.66 -14.27 -3.40
N VAL A 38 10.80 -13.70 -3.00
CA VAL A 38 11.81 -14.39 -2.19
C VAL A 38 11.21 -14.89 -0.87
N MET A 39 10.38 -14.07 -0.23
CA MET A 39 9.70 -14.45 1.02
C MET A 39 8.69 -15.59 0.80
N ILE A 40 7.91 -15.57 -0.28
CA ILE A 40 7.00 -16.68 -0.61
C ILE A 40 7.79 -17.97 -0.85
N LEU A 41 8.88 -17.88 -1.62
CA LEU A 41 9.75 -19.03 -1.88
C LEU A 41 10.38 -19.57 -0.59
N SER A 42 10.83 -18.72 0.34
CA SER A 42 11.40 -19.17 1.61
C SER A 42 10.37 -19.91 2.48
N ILE A 43 9.12 -19.43 2.51
CA ILE A 43 8.03 -20.10 3.21
C ILE A 43 7.77 -21.47 2.58
N LEU A 44 7.65 -21.55 1.24
CA LEU A 44 7.41 -22.81 0.53
C LEU A 44 8.53 -23.84 0.76
N ILE A 45 9.79 -23.41 0.66
CA ILE A 45 10.95 -24.27 0.92
C ILE A 45 10.92 -24.78 2.36
N SER A 46 10.55 -23.93 3.32
CA SER A 46 10.45 -24.32 4.73
C SER A 46 9.34 -25.36 4.95
N PHE A 47 8.18 -25.20 4.30
CA PHE A 47 7.10 -26.20 4.35
C PHE A 47 7.55 -27.55 3.77
N ILE A 48 8.20 -27.54 2.61
CA ILE A 48 8.73 -28.77 1.99
C ILE A 48 9.75 -29.44 2.92
N ALA A 49 10.65 -28.68 3.52
CA ALA A 49 11.66 -29.21 4.44
C ALA A 49 11.03 -29.86 5.69
N ILE A 50 9.97 -29.26 6.24
CA ILE A 50 9.21 -29.82 7.38
C ILE A 50 8.53 -31.14 6.99
N ILE A 51 7.92 -31.21 5.81
CA ILE A 51 7.21 -32.41 5.33
C ILE A 51 8.17 -33.58 5.07
N VAL A 52 9.34 -33.30 4.48
CA VAL A 52 10.28 -34.35 4.02
C VAL A 52 11.19 -34.88 5.13
N LYS A 53 11.58 -34.06 6.11
CA LYS A 53 12.53 -34.46 7.18
C LYS A 53 11.96 -34.19 8.56
N ASN A 54 11.23 -35.18 9.10
CA ASN A 54 10.57 -35.05 10.40
C ASN A 54 11.50 -35.30 11.62
N GLU A 55 12.74 -35.72 11.37
CA GLU A 55 13.70 -36.09 12.41
C GLU A 55 14.39 -34.89 13.06
N TYR A 56 14.49 -33.75 12.36
CA TYR A 56 15.22 -32.57 12.84
C TYR A 56 14.31 -31.51 13.48
N LYS A 57 13.66 -31.87 14.59
CA LYS A 57 12.70 -31.00 15.31
C LYS A 57 13.25 -29.60 15.61
N THR A 58 14.52 -29.47 16.00
CA THR A 58 15.16 -28.18 16.30
C THR A 58 15.26 -27.28 15.07
N LEU A 59 15.65 -27.83 13.91
CA LEU A 59 15.73 -27.08 12.66
C LEU A 59 14.33 -26.62 12.21
N GLN A 60 13.31 -27.46 12.35
CA GLN A 60 11.93 -27.10 12.02
C GLN A 60 11.45 -25.89 12.86
N ILE A 61 11.72 -25.88 14.17
CA ILE A 61 11.36 -24.77 15.06
C ILE A 61 12.07 -23.47 14.63
N VAL A 62 13.36 -23.55 14.27
CA VAL A 62 14.12 -22.38 13.78
C VAL A 62 13.51 -21.84 12.48
N PHE A 63 13.19 -22.71 11.52
CA PHE A 63 12.56 -22.29 10.26
C PHE A 63 11.15 -21.71 10.47
N LEU A 64 10.32 -22.31 11.33
CA LEU A 64 9.01 -21.78 11.69
C LEU A 64 9.12 -20.40 12.34
N SER A 65 10.08 -20.23 13.26
CA SER A 65 10.32 -18.95 13.95
C SER A 65 10.77 -17.86 12.97
N LEU A 66 11.69 -18.19 12.05
CA LEU A 66 12.13 -17.28 11.00
C LEU A 66 10.99 -16.86 10.07
N ASN A 67 10.19 -17.81 9.59
CA ASN A 67 9.03 -17.49 8.75
C ASN A 67 7.99 -16.67 9.51
N GLY A 68 7.78 -16.95 10.80
CA GLY A 68 6.91 -16.16 11.67
C GLY A 68 7.39 -14.70 11.78
N PHE A 69 8.69 -14.49 11.98
CA PHE A 69 9.30 -13.15 11.97
C PHE A 69 9.12 -12.45 10.62
N PHE A 70 9.35 -13.15 9.50
CA PHE A 70 9.16 -12.57 8.17
C PHE A 70 7.70 -12.22 7.88
N LEU A 71 6.75 -13.06 8.28
CA LEU A 71 5.31 -12.78 8.19
C LEU A 71 4.91 -11.55 9.01
N LEU A 72 5.43 -11.43 10.24
CA LEU A 72 5.20 -10.25 11.08
C LEU A 72 5.77 -8.99 10.44
N PHE A 73 7.02 -9.04 9.97
CA PHE A 73 7.63 -7.94 9.22
C PHE A 73 6.81 -7.59 7.98
N TRP A 74 6.29 -8.60 7.29
CA TRP A 74 5.47 -8.42 6.10
C TRP A 74 4.19 -7.65 6.41
N MET A 75 3.45 -8.10 7.42
CA MET A 75 2.19 -7.48 7.84
C MET A 75 2.38 -6.08 8.41
N LEU A 76 3.43 -5.85 9.22
CA LEU A 76 3.63 -4.59 9.94
C LEU A 76 4.24 -3.46 9.08
N TYR A 77 4.89 -3.80 7.97
CA TYR A 77 5.70 -2.82 7.23
C TYR A 77 5.60 -2.99 5.73
N TYR A 78 5.96 -4.16 5.23
CA TYR A 78 6.13 -4.39 3.80
C TYR A 78 4.81 -4.29 3.02
N ALA A 79 3.73 -4.88 3.54
CA ALA A 79 2.40 -4.80 2.94
C ALA A 79 1.94 -3.34 2.80
N HIS A 80 2.20 -2.51 3.81
CA HIS A 80 1.87 -1.09 3.79
C HIS A 80 2.69 -0.31 2.75
N LEU A 81 3.97 -0.65 2.58
CA LEU A 81 4.82 -0.08 1.53
C LEU A 81 4.34 -0.42 0.12
N LEU A 82 3.90 -1.66 -0.11
CA LEU A 82 3.30 -2.06 -1.38
C LEU A 82 2.04 -1.24 -1.67
N GLN A 83 1.16 -1.05 -0.67
CA GLN A 83 -0.03 -0.21 -0.85
C GLN A 83 0.33 1.25 -1.11
N LEU A 84 1.39 1.78 -0.47
CA LEU A 84 1.88 3.13 -0.75
C LEU A 84 2.34 3.30 -2.20
N VAL A 85 3.14 2.35 -2.70
CA VAL A 85 3.59 2.36 -4.10
C VAL A 85 2.39 2.25 -5.04
N SER A 86 1.48 1.31 -4.80
CA SER A 86 0.26 1.13 -5.61
C SER A 86 -0.60 2.41 -5.65
N THR A 87 -0.94 2.99 -4.51
CA THR A 87 -1.72 4.22 -4.43
C THR A 87 -0.98 5.41 -5.07
N SER A 88 0.35 5.47 -4.98
CA SER A 88 1.11 6.53 -5.64
C SER A 88 1.01 6.49 -7.17
N PHE A 89 0.95 5.30 -7.77
CA PHE A 89 0.75 5.15 -9.22
C PHE A 89 -0.63 5.64 -9.64
N VAL A 90 -1.68 5.26 -8.91
CA VAL A 90 -3.06 5.70 -9.18
C VAL A 90 -3.17 7.22 -9.04
N LEU A 91 -2.61 7.79 -7.98
CA LEU A 91 -2.65 9.23 -7.73
C LEU A 91 -1.87 10.01 -8.80
N SER A 92 -0.71 9.51 -9.24
CA SER A 92 0.08 10.12 -10.33
C SER A 92 -0.73 10.20 -11.62
N ARG A 93 -1.35 9.09 -12.00
CA ARG A 93 -2.17 8.98 -13.22
C ARG A 93 -3.40 9.85 -13.21
N ALA A 94 -4.07 9.91 -12.06
CA ALA A 94 -5.25 10.74 -11.87
C ALA A 94 -4.93 12.23 -12.05
N LEU A 95 -3.76 12.67 -11.58
CA LEU A 95 -3.29 14.04 -11.74
C LEU A 95 -2.73 14.35 -13.14
N GLU A 96 -2.40 13.31 -13.91
CA GLU A 96 -2.09 13.40 -15.35
C GLU A 96 -3.35 13.36 -16.23
N ASN A 97 -4.55 13.41 -15.63
CA ASN A 97 -5.86 13.37 -16.30
C ASN A 97 -6.11 12.09 -17.14
N GLU A 98 -5.53 10.95 -16.75
CA GLU A 98 -5.86 9.66 -17.38
C GLU A 98 -7.34 9.30 -17.10
N GLU A 99 -8.12 8.98 -18.14
CA GLU A 99 -9.57 8.70 -18.03
C GLU A 99 -9.88 7.56 -17.04
N ASN A 100 -8.97 6.60 -16.92
CA ASN A 100 -9.10 5.48 -15.98
C ASN A 100 -7.78 5.24 -15.23
N PRO A 101 -7.53 5.97 -14.13
CA PRO A 101 -6.27 5.87 -13.36
C PRO A 101 -6.06 4.47 -12.76
N TRP A 102 -7.16 3.76 -12.53
CA TRP A 102 -7.22 2.39 -12.00
C TRP A 102 -6.92 1.32 -13.06
N ARG A 103 -6.98 1.66 -14.35
CA ARG A 103 -6.90 0.72 -15.48
C ARG A 103 -7.86 -0.45 -15.29
N SER A 104 -7.34 -1.68 -15.28
CA SER A 104 -8.12 -2.91 -15.16
C SER A 104 -8.49 -3.29 -13.73
N TYR A 105 -7.87 -2.69 -12.70
CA TYR A 105 -8.12 -3.05 -11.30
C TYR A 105 -8.87 -1.94 -10.56
N LYS A 106 -10.18 -2.12 -10.40
CA LYS A 106 -11.03 -1.24 -9.58
C LYS A 106 -11.35 -1.93 -8.24
N PRO A 107 -10.59 -1.68 -7.15
CA PRO A 107 -10.80 -2.38 -5.88
C PRO A 107 -12.21 -2.15 -5.34
N HIS A 108 -12.82 -3.17 -4.73
CA HIS A 108 -14.09 -3.00 -4.01
C HIS A 108 -13.91 -2.03 -2.82
N TYR A 109 -15.00 -1.44 -2.35
CA TYR A 109 -14.99 -0.33 -1.37
C TYR A 109 -14.15 -0.63 -0.13
N VAL A 110 -14.35 -1.80 0.48
CA VAL A 110 -13.63 -2.22 1.69
C VAL A 110 -12.13 -2.33 1.42
N PHE A 111 -11.75 -2.95 0.30
CA PHE A 111 -10.34 -3.09 -0.09
C PHE A 111 -9.69 -1.74 -0.36
N LEU A 112 -10.40 -0.81 -1.00
CA LEU A 112 -9.87 0.53 -1.26
C LEU A 112 -9.65 1.31 0.04
N LYS A 113 -10.56 1.17 1.02
CA LYS A 113 -10.41 1.77 2.36
C LYS A 113 -9.19 1.19 3.09
N ILE A 114 -9.00 -0.12 3.04
CA ILE A 114 -7.83 -0.78 3.63
C ILE A 114 -6.55 -0.35 2.93
N GLN A 115 -6.53 -0.36 1.59
CA GLN A 115 -5.40 0.05 0.77
C GLN A 115 -4.98 1.50 1.05
N THR A 116 -5.93 2.44 1.07
CA THR A 116 -5.65 3.86 1.35
C THR A 116 -5.18 4.07 2.78
N TRP A 117 -5.83 3.44 3.77
CA TRP A 117 -5.39 3.49 5.16
C TRP A 117 -3.95 2.96 5.31
N SER A 118 -3.68 1.80 4.73
CA SER A 118 -2.39 1.10 4.73
C SER A 118 -1.30 1.95 4.07
N SER A 119 -1.59 2.52 2.90
CA SER A 119 -0.73 3.45 2.17
C SER A 119 -0.37 4.70 2.99
N PHE A 120 -1.38 5.36 3.58
CA PHE A 120 -1.15 6.57 4.36
C PHE A 120 -0.50 6.30 5.72
N TYR A 121 -0.67 5.09 6.26
CA TYR A 121 0.07 4.61 7.42
C TYR A 121 1.56 4.48 7.08
N ALA A 122 1.91 3.78 6.01
CA ALA A 122 3.29 3.69 5.51
C ALA A 122 3.88 5.08 5.24
N PHE A 123 3.15 5.96 4.56
CA PHE A 123 3.63 7.32 4.30
C PHE A 123 3.99 8.05 5.60
N ASN A 124 3.13 7.98 6.62
CA ASN A 124 3.37 8.66 7.89
C ASN A 124 4.52 8.05 8.71
N LEU A 125 4.78 6.74 8.58
CA LEU A 125 5.91 6.07 9.22
C LEU A 125 7.26 6.66 8.76
N PHE A 126 7.41 6.94 7.46
CA PHE A 126 8.68 7.44 6.90
C PHE A 126 8.83 8.96 6.89
N LYS A 127 7.79 9.71 7.31
CA LYS A 127 7.82 11.18 7.29
C LYS A 127 7.90 11.75 8.70
N LYS A 128 8.72 12.81 8.83
CA LYS A 128 8.77 13.68 10.00
C LYS A 128 7.36 14.20 10.32
N LYS A 129 7.04 14.37 11.61
CA LYS A 129 5.69 14.74 12.11
C LYS A 129 5.01 15.87 11.31
N LYS A 130 5.75 16.94 10.98
CA LYS A 130 5.26 18.08 10.19
C LYS A 130 4.79 17.74 8.76
N ASN A 131 5.31 16.67 8.17
CA ASN A 131 5.00 16.23 6.80
C ASN A 131 4.03 15.04 6.78
N ARG A 132 3.49 14.63 7.93
CA ARG A 132 2.49 13.57 8.01
C ARG A 132 1.15 14.08 7.49
N LEU A 133 0.37 13.15 6.94
CA LEU A 133 -1.04 13.39 6.63
C LEU A 133 -1.84 13.40 7.94
N SER A 134 -2.60 14.46 8.14
CA SER A 134 -3.61 14.58 9.20
C SER A 134 -4.80 13.65 8.93
N LYS A 135 -5.68 13.47 9.92
CA LYS A 135 -6.90 12.68 9.76
C LYS A 135 -7.79 13.24 8.62
N ASN A 136 -7.90 14.56 8.54
CA ASN A 136 -8.71 15.25 7.53
C ASN A 136 -8.09 15.07 6.13
N GLU A 137 -6.77 15.25 5.99
CA GLU A 137 -6.06 15.07 4.71
C GLU A 137 -6.20 13.63 4.19
N LYS A 138 -6.11 12.62 5.08
CA LYS A 138 -6.34 11.22 4.71
C LYS A 138 -7.77 10.99 4.23
N MET A 139 -8.76 11.57 4.89
CA MET A 139 -10.16 11.45 4.51
C MET A 139 -10.41 12.07 3.13
N LEU A 140 -9.88 13.26 2.88
CA LEU A 140 -9.99 13.95 1.59
C LEU A 140 -9.33 13.14 0.47
N LEU A 141 -8.11 12.65 0.66
CA LEU A 141 -7.43 11.79 -0.34
C LEU A 141 -8.17 10.48 -0.58
N THR A 142 -8.75 9.89 0.47
CA THR A 142 -9.55 8.65 0.32
C THR A 142 -10.79 8.93 -0.53
N ARG A 143 -11.52 10.02 -0.26
CA ARG A 143 -12.70 10.44 -1.04
C ARG A 143 -12.34 10.71 -2.50
N TYR A 144 -11.24 11.42 -2.74
CA TYR A 144 -10.75 11.65 -4.10
C TYR A 144 -10.46 10.33 -4.83
N LEU A 145 -9.73 9.40 -4.20
CA LEU A 145 -9.45 8.10 -4.82
C LEU A 145 -10.73 7.28 -5.08
N TRP A 146 -11.80 7.50 -4.31
CA TRP A 146 -13.10 6.88 -4.52
C TRP A 146 -13.86 7.48 -5.69
N SER A 147 -13.87 8.80 -5.83
CA SER A 147 -14.56 9.45 -6.95
C SER A 147 -13.94 9.07 -8.29
N LEU A 148 -12.63 8.85 -8.34
CA LEU A 148 -11.94 8.31 -9.53
C LEU A 148 -12.41 6.91 -9.95
N LYS A 149 -13.07 6.16 -9.07
CA LYS A 149 -13.66 4.86 -9.43
C LYS A 149 -15.05 5.02 -10.08
N GLY A 150 -15.66 6.21 -10.04
CA GLY A 150 -17.06 6.44 -10.41
C GLY A 150 -18.03 6.04 -9.30
N ILE A 151 -17.60 6.06 -8.04
CA ILE A 151 -18.49 5.92 -6.88
C ILE A 151 -18.90 7.33 -6.47
N GLU A 152 -20.01 7.82 -6.99
CA GLU A 152 -20.43 9.21 -6.76
C GLU A 152 -21.07 9.47 -5.39
N GLU A 153 -21.68 8.48 -4.74
CA GLU A 153 -22.31 8.74 -3.43
C GLU A 153 -22.20 7.53 -2.50
N ILE A 154 -21.41 7.67 -1.44
CA ILE A 154 -21.69 7.00 -0.17
C ILE A 154 -21.61 8.07 0.89
N SER A 155 -22.79 8.47 1.42
CA SER A 155 -22.85 9.37 2.56
C SER A 155 -22.03 8.75 3.69
N PHE A 156 -20.94 9.41 4.07
CA PHE A 156 -20.28 9.10 5.34
C PHE A 156 -21.19 9.61 6.46
N LYS A 157 -22.22 8.84 6.81
CA LYS A 157 -22.81 8.94 8.14
C LYS A 157 -21.78 8.37 9.12
N TYR A 158 -21.12 9.27 9.82
CA TYR A 158 -20.48 8.96 11.11
C TYR A 158 -21.54 9.08 12.19
#